data_AF-G8PIA8-F1
#
_entry.id   AF-G8PIA8-F1
#
_cell.length_a   1.000
_cell.length_b   1.000
_cell.length_c   1.000
_cell.angle_alpha   90.00
_cell.angle_beta   90.00
_cell.angle_gamma   90.00
#
_symmetry.space_group_name_H-M   'P 1'
#
loop_
_entity.id
_entity.type
_entity.pdbx_description
1 polymer ?
#
loop_
_entity_poly.entity_id
_entity_poly.type
_entity_poly.pdbx_seq_one_letter_code
_entity_poly.pdbx_strand_id
1 'polypeptide(L)'
;MVGATVIAVSLYALVILSFMAGSQWGMFFIAPHPRRAWLLLWSNFVALSGWCLFLFTAPIIFILGLIILFSGMLFVDFYLQNLEITSRNYLGVRITATIITLIALGVIALNV
;
A
#
# COMPACT_ATOMS: atom_id res chain seq x y z
N MET A 1 -21.47 -13.97 11.23
CA MET A 1 -20.69 -12.83 11.75
C MET A 1 -19.27 -12.75 11.17
N VAL A 2 -18.55 -13.88 10.99
CA VAL A 2 -17.18 -13.88 10.44
C VAL A 2 -17.05 -13.19 9.07
N GLY A 3 -18.00 -13.39 8.15
CA GLY A 3 -17.93 -12.79 6.81
C GLY A 3 -17.98 -11.26 6.78
N ALA A 4 -18.81 -10.63 7.64
CA ALA A 4 -18.94 -9.17 7.67
C ALA A 4 -17.66 -8.50 8.21
N THR A 5 -17.04 -9.09 9.23
CA THR A 5 -15.77 -8.60 9.79
C THR A 5 -14.63 -8.72 8.79
N VAL A 6 -14.52 -9.85 8.09
CA VAL A 6 -13.47 -10.04 7.05
C VAL A 6 -13.64 -9.03 5.92
N ILE A 7 -14.86 -8.77 5.46
CA ILE A 7 -15.14 -7.75 4.44
C ILE A 7 -14.76 -6.36 4.94
N ALA A 8 -15.15 -5.99 6.16
CA ALA A 8 -14.83 -4.68 6.73
C ALA A 8 -13.31 -4.43 6.84
N VAL A 9 -12.56 -5.42 7.32
CA VAL A 9 -11.08 -5.35 7.41
C VAL A 9 -10.45 -5.27 6.01
N SER A 10 -10.97 -6.04 5.04
CA SER A 10 -10.49 -6.02 3.66
C SER A 10 -10.69 -4.66 3.00
N LEU A 11 -11.89 -4.09 3.14
CA LEU A 11 -12.21 -2.74 2.64
C LEU A 11 -11.33 -1.68 3.31
N TYR A 12 -11.11 -1.79 4.62
CA TYR A 12 -10.25 -0.87 5.33
C TYR A 12 -8.80 -0.93 4.81
N ALA A 13 -8.26 -2.12 4.58
CA ALA A 13 -6.94 -2.28 3.97
C ALA A 13 -6.85 -1.68 2.57
N LEU A 14 -7.88 -1.83 1.73
CA LEU A 14 -7.97 -1.23 0.40
C LEU A 14 -8.01 0.31 0.44
N VAL A 15 -8.77 0.87 1.38
CA VAL A 15 -8.84 2.32 1.58
C VAL A 15 -7.48 2.87 1.99
N ILE A 16 -6.78 2.20 2.92
CA ILE A 16 -5.40 2.59 3.29
C ILE A 16 -4.49 2.48 2.07
N LEU A 17 -4.51 1.39 1.32
CA LEU A 17 -3.66 1.22 0.13
C LEU A 17 -3.91 2.32 -0.90
N SER A 18 -5.19 2.66 -1.15
CA SER A 18 -5.59 3.74 -2.05
C SER A 18 -5.16 5.12 -1.54
N PHE A 19 -5.27 5.36 -0.23
CA PHE A 19 -4.75 6.57 0.40
C PHE A 19 -3.24 6.70 0.24
N MET A 20 -2.49 5.60 0.38
CA MET A 20 -1.05 5.60 0.16
C MET A 20 -0.67 5.87 -1.29
N ALA A 21 -1.42 5.31 -2.24
CA ALA A 21 -1.25 5.66 -3.65
C ALA A 21 -1.45 7.17 -3.87
N GLY A 22 -2.47 7.75 -3.25
CA GLY A 22 -2.71 9.19 -3.27
C GLY A 22 -1.58 10.02 -2.64
N SER A 23 -0.94 9.56 -1.57
CA SER A 23 0.17 10.31 -0.97
C SER A 23 1.38 10.44 -1.91
N GLN A 24 1.64 9.41 -2.72
CA GLN A 24 2.71 9.42 -3.71
C GLN A 24 2.44 10.41 -4.86
N TRP A 25 1.17 10.64 -5.22
CA TRP A 25 0.80 11.75 -6.10
C TRP A 25 1.17 13.10 -5.47
N GLY A 26 0.87 13.29 -4.19
CA GLY A 26 1.26 14.49 -3.45
C GLY A 26 2.76 14.75 -3.52
N MET A 27 3.59 13.71 -3.33
CA MET A 27 5.05 13.81 -3.44
C MET A 27 5.51 14.18 -4.84
N PHE A 28 4.87 13.63 -5.88
CA PHE A 28 5.15 14.02 -7.26
C PHE A 28 4.90 15.51 -7.48
N PHE A 29 3.80 16.06 -6.97
CA PHE A 29 3.47 17.47 -7.15
C PHE A 29 4.29 18.43 -6.28
N ILE A 30 4.82 17.99 -5.14
CA ILE A 30 5.75 18.78 -4.33
C ILE A 30 7.08 18.98 -5.06
N ALA A 31 7.55 17.96 -5.77
CA ALA A 31 8.79 18.01 -6.55
C ALA A 31 8.58 17.42 -7.96
N PRO A 32 7.88 18.13 -8.86
CA PRO A 32 7.55 17.59 -10.17
C PRO A 32 8.80 17.44 -11.02
N HIS A 33 8.97 16.26 -11.63
CA HIS A 33 10.07 15.99 -12.54
C HIS A 33 9.66 14.95 -13.58
N PRO A 34 9.95 15.14 -14.88
CA PRO A 34 9.50 14.23 -15.94
C PRO A 34 9.91 12.78 -15.73
N ARG A 35 11.15 12.54 -15.26
CA ARG A 35 11.66 11.19 -14.92
C ARG A 35 10.93 10.52 -13.75
N ARG A 36 10.02 11.20 -13.07
CA ARG A 36 9.22 10.69 -11.95
C ARG A 36 7.74 10.47 -12.30
N ALA A 37 7.34 10.69 -13.55
CA ALA A 37 5.96 10.44 -13.99
C ALA A 37 5.53 8.97 -13.80
N TRP A 38 6.49 8.04 -13.77
CA TRP A 38 6.24 6.63 -13.45
C TRP A 38 5.62 6.44 -12.05
N LEU A 39 5.83 7.36 -11.10
CA LEU A 39 5.26 7.29 -9.75
C LEU A 39 3.73 7.36 -9.80
N LEU A 40 3.18 8.15 -10.74
CA LEU A 40 1.75 8.23 -10.97
C LEU A 40 1.23 6.89 -11.54
N LEU A 41 1.94 6.31 -12.50
CA LEU A 41 1.55 5.01 -13.05
C LEU A 41 1.63 3.89 -11.99
N TRP A 42 2.70 3.87 -11.21
CA TRP A 42 2.91 2.90 -10.14
C TRP A 42 1.82 2.98 -9.06
N SER A 43 1.54 4.18 -8.54
CA SER A 43 0.53 4.37 -7.50
C SER A 43 -0.86 3.93 -7.95
N ASN A 44 -1.26 4.25 -9.19
CA ASN A 44 -2.53 3.76 -9.74
C ASN A 44 -2.52 2.24 -9.94
N PHE A 45 -1.43 1.69 -10.47
CA PHE A 45 -1.29 0.25 -10.63
C PHE A 45 -1.47 -0.48 -9.30
N VAL A 46 -0.86 0.01 -8.22
CA VAL A 46 -1.00 -0.58 -6.88
C VAL A 46 -2.45 -0.50 -6.37
N ALA A 47 -3.08 0.67 -6.47
CA ALA A 47 -4.46 0.84 -6.00
C ALA A 47 -5.43 -0.08 -6.77
N LEU A 48 -5.37 -0.05 -8.11
CA LEU A 48 -6.21 -0.89 -8.97
C LEU A 48 -5.94 -2.38 -8.75
N SER A 49 -4.69 -2.77 -8.57
CA SER A 49 -4.33 -4.16 -8.26
C SER A 49 -4.97 -4.62 -6.95
N GLY A 50 -4.97 -3.77 -5.91
CA GLY A 50 -5.65 -4.06 -4.65
C GLY A 50 -7.15 -4.35 -4.85
N TRP A 51 -7.84 -3.47 -5.58
CA TRP A 51 -9.27 -3.66 -5.88
C TRP A 51 -9.53 -4.91 -6.74
N CYS A 52 -8.71 -5.17 -7.75
CA CYS A 52 -8.81 -6.37 -8.57
C CYS A 52 -8.60 -7.65 -7.75
N LEU A 53 -7.61 -7.68 -6.86
CA LEU A 53 -7.39 -8.81 -5.96
C LEU A 53 -8.61 -9.05 -5.08
N PHE A 54 -9.20 -8.00 -4.53
CA PHE A 54 -10.39 -8.11 -3.68
C PHE A 54 -11.61 -8.67 -4.43
N LEU A 55 -11.83 -8.23 -5.67
CA LEU A 55 -13.01 -8.61 -6.44
C LEU A 55 -12.91 -10.00 -7.08
N PHE A 56 -11.71 -10.43 -7.47
CA PHE A 56 -11.54 -11.58 -8.36
C PHE A 56 -10.76 -12.75 -7.76
N THR A 57 -10.24 -12.64 -6.53
CA THR A 57 -9.40 -13.70 -5.95
C THR A 57 -9.94 -14.23 -4.63
N ALA A 58 -9.48 -15.44 -4.28
CA ALA A 58 -9.79 -16.03 -2.98
C ALA A 58 -9.17 -15.21 -1.84
N PRO A 59 -9.76 -15.21 -0.63
CA PRO A 59 -9.30 -14.40 0.49
C PRO A 59 -7.79 -14.53 0.81
N ILE A 60 -7.23 -15.74 0.77
CA ILE A 60 -5.80 -15.96 1.01
C ILE A 60 -4.91 -15.28 -0.06
N ILE A 61 -5.30 -15.36 -1.34
CA ILE A 61 -4.57 -14.73 -2.44
C ILE A 61 -4.63 -13.21 -2.32
N PHE A 62 -5.81 -12.68 -1.97
CA PHE A 62 -6.00 -11.26 -1.72
C PHE A 62 -5.08 -10.75 -0.60
N ILE A 63 -5.02 -11.44 0.53
CA ILE A 63 -4.18 -11.03 1.68
C ILE A 63 -2.69 -11.07 1.33
N LEU A 64 -2.22 -12.13 0.67
CA LEU A 64 -0.84 -12.22 0.20
C LEU A 64 -0.52 -11.11 -0.81
N GLY A 65 -1.46 -10.81 -1.70
CA GLY A 65 -1.34 -9.70 -2.63
C GLY A 65 -1.24 -8.34 -1.92
N LEU A 66 -2.04 -8.09 -0.88
CA LEU A 66 -1.91 -6.87 -0.07
C LEU A 66 -0.53 -6.75 0.60
N ILE A 67 0.02 -7.84 1.12
CA ILE A 67 1.37 -7.85 1.70
C ILE A 67 2.41 -7.40 0.66
N ILE A 68 2.33 -7.91 -0.56
CA ILE A 68 3.22 -7.53 -1.66
C ILE A 68 3.02 -6.05 -2.03
N LEU A 69 1.77 -5.60 -2.15
CA LEU A 69 1.46 -4.22 -2.54
C LEU A 69 1.92 -3.20 -1.48
N PHE A 70 1.67 -3.45 -0.20
CA PHE A 70 2.16 -2.59 0.89
C PHE A 70 3.69 -2.56 0.96
N SER A 71 4.35 -3.71 0.77
CA SER A 71 5.81 -3.79 0.72
C SER A 71 6.38 -3.01 -0.47
N GLY A 72 5.74 -3.11 -1.64
CA GLY A 72 6.12 -2.36 -2.84
C GLY A 72 5.95 -0.85 -2.66
N MET A 73 4.89 -0.41 -1.98
CA MET A 73 4.71 1.00 -1.63
C MET A 73 5.83 1.51 -0.73
N LEU A 74 6.19 0.74 0.29
CA LEU A 74 7.29 1.10 1.19
C LEU A 74 8.64 1.15 0.45
N PHE A 75 8.89 0.23 -0.48
CA PHE A 75 10.09 0.26 -1.32
C PHE A 75 10.20 1.56 -2.13
N VAL A 76 9.08 2.02 -2.70
CA VAL A 76 9.05 3.31 -3.39
C VAL A 76 9.28 4.48 -2.43
N ASP A 77 8.73 4.43 -1.22
CA ASP A 77 9.00 5.46 -0.20
C ASP A 77 10.50 5.54 0.17
N PHE A 78 11.20 4.40 0.27
CA PHE A 78 12.66 4.37 0.42
C PHE A 78 13.39 5.02 -0.77
N TYR A 79 12.97 4.69 -1.99
CA TYR A 79 13.55 5.29 -3.19
C TYR A 79 13.37 6.82 -3.21
N LEU A 80 12.19 7.32 -2.84
CA LEU A 80 11.90 8.76 -2.79
C LEU A 80 12.69 9.46 -1.66
N GLN A 81 12.94 8.79 -0.55
CA GLN A 81 13.79 9.31 0.53
C GLN A 81 15.26 9.40 0.11
N ASN A 82 15.77 8.44 -0.66
CA ASN A 82 17.13 8.50 -1.22
C ASN A 82 17.30 9.65 -2.22
N LEU A 83 16.20 10.12 -2.82
CA LEU A 83 16.17 11.32 -3.68
C LEU A 83 15.90 12.62 -2.90
N GLU A 84 15.91 12.56 -1.56
CA GLU A 84 15.67 13.70 -0.65
C GLU A 84 14.31 14.40 -0.82
N ILE A 85 13.34 13.74 -1.45
CA ILE A 85 11.98 14.28 -1.64
C ILE A 85 11.17 14.16 -0.35
N THR A 86 11.38 13.08 0.39
CA THR A 86 10.70 12.81 1.66
C THR A 86 11.68 12.86 2.82
N SER A 87 11.22 13.32 3.98
CA SER A 87 12.03 13.37 5.19
C SER A 87 12.27 11.98 5.78
N ARG A 88 13.37 11.83 6.55
CA ARG A 88 13.63 10.60 7.32
C ARG A 88 12.52 10.30 8.33
N ASN A 89 11.93 11.34 8.93
CA ASN A 89 10.82 11.19 9.87
C ASN A 89 9.59 10.60 9.18
N TYR A 90 9.28 11.06 7.96
CA TYR A 90 8.21 10.49 7.15
C TYR A 90 8.44 9.00 6.92
N LEU A 91 9.63 8.63 6.43
CA LEU A 91 9.97 7.23 6.18
C LEU A 91 9.90 6.37 7.46
N GLY A 92 10.34 6.88 8.61
CA GLY A 92 10.22 6.17 9.89
C GLY A 92 8.78 5.83 10.29
N VAL A 93 7.85 6.77 10.07
CA VAL A 93 6.41 6.53 10.27
C VAL A 93 5.89 5.48 9.28
N ARG A 94 6.31 5.57 8.01
CA ARG A 94 5.91 4.64 6.95
C ARG A 94 6.37 3.21 7.22
N ILE A 95 7.62 3.04 7.67
CA ILE A 95 8.16 1.73 8.04
C ILE A 95 7.35 1.14 9.19
N THR A 96 7.18 1.89 10.28
CA THR A 96 6.46 1.42 11.48
C THR A 96 5.02 1.03 11.14
N ALA A 97 4.28 1.90 10.45
CA ALA A 97 2.91 1.63 10.06
C ALA A 97 2.81 0.41 9.13
N THR A 98 3.70 0.31 8.14
CA THR A 98 3.69 -0.83 7.20
C THR A 98 4.01 -2.14 7.92
N ILE A 99 5.01 -2.18 8.81
CA ILE A 99 5.34 -3.39 9.59
C ILE A 99 4.14 -3.86 10.41
N ILE A 100 3.46 -2.93 11.11
CA ILE A 100 2.26 -3.26 11.88
C ILE A 100 1.17 -3.83 10.97
N THR A 101 0.92 -3.21 9.81
CA THR A 101 -0.04 -3.70 8.81
C THR A 101 0.34 -5.09 8.29
N LEU A 102 1.61 -5.34 7.96
CA LEU A 102 2.07 -6.64 7.46
C LEU A 102 1.91 -7.74 8.51
N ILE A 103 2.20 -7.46 9.79
CA ILE A 103 1.98 -8.39 10.89
C ILE A 103 0.49 -8.70 11.03
N ALA A 104 -0.37 -7.67 11.02
CA ALA A 104 -1.82 -7.85 11.12
C ALA A 104 -2.37 -8.70 9.96
N LEU A 105 -1.95 -8.41 8.72
CA LEU A 105 -2.31 -9.20 7.54
C LEU A 105 -1.81 -10.64 7.63
N GLY A 106 -0.59 -10.86 8.14
CA GLY A 106 -0.03 -12.20 8.35
C GLY A 106 -0.84 -13.01 9.37
N VAL A 107 -1.25 -12.40 10.48
CA VAL A 107 -2.13 -13.05 11.46
C VAL A 107 -3.48 -13.41 10.83
N ILE A 108 -4.07 -12.51 10.05
CA ILE A 108 -5.34 -12.79 9.36
C ILE A 108 -5.17 -13.93 8.35
N ALA A 109 -4.08 -13.95 7.59
CA ALA A 109 -3.79 -15.01 6.60
C ALA A 109 -3.73 -16.42 7.23
N LEU A 110 -3.28 -16.54 8.48
CA LEU A 110 -3.23 -17.82 9.20
C LEU A 110 -4.61 -18.31 9.69
N ASN A 111 -5.61 -17.42 9.71
CA ASN A 111 -6.96 -17.69 10.22
C ASN A 111 -8.02 -17.74 9.10
N VAL A 112 -7.60 -17.66 7.84
CA VAL A 112 -8.43 -17.71 6.63
C VAL A 112 -8.24 -19.05 5.95
#